data_AF-A0A1V2NVK4-F1
#
_entry.id   AF-A0A1V2NVK4-F1
#
_cell.length_a   1.000
_cell.length_b   1.000
_cell.length_c   1.000
_cell.angle_alpha   90.00
_cell.angle_beta   90.00
_cell.angle_gamma   90.00
#
_symmetry.space_group_name_H-M   'P 1'
#
loop_
_entity.id
_entity.type
_entity.pdbx_description
1 polymer ?
#
loop_
_entity_poly.entity_id
_entity_poly.type
_entity_poly.pdbx_seq_one_letter_code
_entity_poly.pdbx_strand_id
1 'polypeptide(L)'
;MKAIHMYAYGGPEVLRYEDAPRPVPSTGQVLVRAAGTSFNPGDAFVRSGGMRHRHEFAMPQILGMDLSGTVVELGPGVNAPTVGDQVISFLPWPANGGYGEYVAVPVEALAPAPVSIPLADAAALPVAGLTAWQAIHEQLRLAPGQRILVNGAGGGVGRLAVQFAKVAGATVVAVAGPRSVATAHAAGADEVHDYSRPWHTEPVDAVLQAAGGGSDRLVALIKPGGSIVSITAPVPVNGRDVTSSTFELRSDIGQLTEIARWVDTGAVTTGITERLPLSELPAVHRRHATGDLHGKVVLMP
;
A
#
# COMPACT_ATOMS: atom_id res chain seq x y z
N MET A 1 1.49 -25.48 -8.02
CA MET A 1 0.82 -24.19 -8.21
C MET A 1 1.76 -23.27 -8.97
N LYS A 2 1.27 -22.29 -9.71
CA LYS A 2 2.11 -21.24 -10.29
C LYS A 2 2.45 -20.18 -9.25
N ALA A 3 3.69 -19.70 -9.28
CA ALA A 3 4.19 -18.62 -8.43
C ALA A 3 5.35 -17.87 -9.07
N ILE A 4 5.72 -16.74 -8.50
CA ILE A 4 6.94 -16.00 -8.84
C ILE A 4 8.01 -16.32 -7.78
N HIS A 5 9.05 -17.05 -8.18
CA HIS A 5 10.23 -17.25 -7.35
C HIS A 5 11.28 -16.16 -7.58
N MET A 6 11.86 -15.70 -6.49
CA MET A 6 13.11 -14.97 -6.43
C MET A 6 14.21 -15.92 -5.96
N TYR A 7 15.24 -16.14 -6.79
CA TYR A 7 16.36 -17.04 -6.48
C TYR A 7 17.56 -16.35 -5.83
N ALA A 8 17.67 -15.05 -6.04
CA ALA A 8 18.73 -14.20 -5.51
C ALA A 8 18.22 -12.77 -5.43
N TYR A 9 18.89 -11.93 -4.64
CA TYR A 9 18.66 -10.49 -4.67
C TYR A 9 19.18 -9.89 -5.97
N GLY A 10 18.48 -8.89 -6.50
CA GLY A 10 18.91 -8.22 -7.73
C GLY A 10 17.85 -7.34 -8.38
N GLY A 11 18.01 -7.12 -9.68
CA GLY A 11 17.02 -6.43 -10.51
C GLY A 11 15.82 -7.32 -10.82
N PRO A 12 14.86 -6.85 -11.64
CA PRO A 12 13.67 -7.62 -12.00
C PRO A 12 13.94 -9.00 -12.63
N GLU A 13 15.11 -9.21 -13.23
CA GLU A 13 15.55 -10.46 -13.87
C GLU A 13 15.68 -11.66 -12.94
N VAL A 14 15.70 -11.45 -11.62
CA VAL A 14 15.74 -12.53 -10.62
C VAL A 14 14.39 -13.20 -10.40
N LEU A 15 13.30 -12.61 -10.91
CA LEU A 15 11.93 -13.07 -10.75
C LEU A 15 11.55 -14.05 -11.87
N ARG A 16 11.09 -15.25 -11.51
CA ARG A 16 10.70 -16.31 -12.46
C ARG A 16 9.29 -16.83 -12.18
N TYR A 17 8.44 -16.84 -13.20
CA TYR A 17 7.09 -17.43 -13.14
C TYR A 17 7.14 -18.91 -13.50
N GLU A 18 6.89 -19.77 -12.52
CA GLU A 18 7.11 -21.21 -12.66
C GLU A 18 6.26 -22.03 -11.68
N ASP A 19 6.41 -23.35 -11.73
CA ASP A 19 5.73 -24.26 -10.81
C ASP A 19 6.41 -24.29 -9.44
N ALA A 20 5.60 -24.16 -8.40
CA ALA A 20 5.99 -24.21 -7.00
C ALA A 20 5.11 -25.23 -6.24
N PRO A 21 5.63 -25.81 -5.13
CA PRO A 21 4.80 -26.61 -4.23
C PRO A 21 3.62 -25.79 -3.71
N ARG A 22 2.44 -26.41 -3.61
CA ARG A 22 1.30 -25.81 -2.92
C ARG A 22 1.61 -25.77 -1.42
N PRO A 23 1.49 -24.61 -0.73
CA PRO A 23 1.74 -24.54 0.71
C PRO A 23 0.75 -25.38 1.51
N VAL A 24 1.19 -25.88 2.66
CA VAL A 24 0.34 -26.55 3.66
C VAL A 24 0.26 -25.64 4.88
N PRO A 25 -0.95 -25.25 5.34
CA PRO A 25 -1.09 -24.34 6.47
C PRO A 25 -0.64 -25.02 7.77
N SER A 26 0.22 -24.35 8.52
CA SER A 26 0.65 -24.80 9.85
C SER A 26 -0.37 -24.42 10.94
N THR A 27 -0.10 -24.79 12.19
CA THR A 27 -0.91 -24.36 13.35
C THR A 27 -1.08 -22.83 13.34
N GLY A 28 -2.32 -22.36 13.51
CA GLY A 28 -2.63 -20.93 13.49
C GLY A 28 -2.64 -20.28 12.10
N GLN A 29 -2.50 -21.06 11.02
CA GLN A 29 -2.57 -20.56 9.65
C GLN A 29 -3.78 -21.12 8.91
N VAL A 30 -4.17 -20.44 7.84
CA VAL A 30 -5.09 -20.96 6.83
C VAL A 30 -4.43 -20.92 5.46
N LEU A 31 -4.91 -21.76 4.55
CA LEU A 31 -4.54 -21.66 3.15
C LEU A 31 -5.54 -20.77 2.43
N VAL A 32 -5.05 -19.71 1.79
CA VAL A 32 -5.84 -18.82 0.96
C VAL A 32 -5.53 -19.11 -0.50
N ARG A 33 -6.56 -19.35 -1.31
CA ARG A 33 -6.45 -19.29 -2.77
C ARG A 33 -6.53 -17.82 -3.19
N ALA A 34 -5.45 -17.31 -3.78
CA ALA A 34 -5.37 -15.92 -4.18
C ALA A 34 -6.41 -15.59 -5.26
N ALA A 35 -7.10 -14.47 -5.09
CA ALA A 35 -7.87 -13.82 -6.15
C ALA A 35 -7.06 -12.69 -6.78
N GLY A 36 -6.25 -12.00 -5.97
CA GLY A 36 -5.32 -10.98 -6.42
C GLY A 36 -4.20 -10.73 -5.42
N THR A 37 -3.12 -10.16 -5.93
CA THR A 37 -2.04 -9.52 -5.19
C THR A 37 -1.80 -8.15 -5.82
N SER A 38 -0.91 -7.34 -5.26
CA SER A 38 -0.58 -6.08 -5.88
C SER A 38 0.89 -5.72 -5.70
N PHE A 39 1.37 -4.85 -6.58
CA PHE A 39 2.74 -4.37 -6.53
C PHE A 39 2.86 -3.15 -5.61
N ASN A 40 3.92 -3.12 -4.80
CA ASN A 40 4.33 -1.99 -3.99
C ASN A 40 5.83 -1.69 -4.19
N PRO A 41 6.28 -0.43 -4.08
CA PRO A 41 7.71 -0.10 -4.10
C PRO A 41 8.53 -0.86 -3.05
N GLY A 42 7.93 -1.21 -1.91
CA GLY A 42 8.55 -2.06 -0.89
C GLY A 42 8.91 -3.45 -1.39
N ASP A 43 8.15 -4.03 -2.33
CA ASP A 43 8.46 -5.34 -2.92
C ASP A 43 9.75 -5.27 -3.74
N ALA A 44 9.95 -4.18 -4.49
CA ALA A 44 11.18 -3.93 -5.23
C ALA A 44 12.37 -3.68 -4.31
N PHE A 45 12.17 -2.98 -3.19
CA PHE A 45 13.20 -2.74 -2.19
C PHE A 45 13.67 -4.03 -1.50
N VAL A 46 12.74 -4.94 -1.17
CA VAL A 46 13.09 -6.28 -0.66
C VAL A 46 13.81 -7.10 -1.72
N ARG A 47 13.29 -7.13 -2.96
CA ARG A 47 13.91 -7.86 -4.08
C ARG A 47 15.35 -7.41 -4.34
N SER A 48 15.65 -6.11 -4.24
CA SER A 48 17.01 -5.60 -4.41
C SER A 48 17.94 -5.86 -3.22
N GLY A 49 17.44 -6.45 -2.13
CA GLY A 49 18.20 -6.77 -0.93
C GLY A 49 18.25 -5.67 0.13
N GLY A 50 17.38 -4.65 0.02
CA GLY A 50 17.34 -3.52 0.96
C GLY A 50 17.04 -3.92 2.41
N MET A 51 16.37 -5.06 2.62
CA MET A 51 15.99 -5.58 3.94
C MET A 51 16.86 -6.73 4.46
N ARG A 52 17.97 -7.08 3.78
CA ARG A 52 18.84 -8.20 4.18
C ARG A 52 19.44 -8.10 5.57
N HIS A 53 19.58 -6.88 6.08
CA HIS A 53 20.14 -6.62 7.40
C HIS A 53 19.12 -6.82 8.53
N ARG A 54 17.83 -6.99 8.21
CA ARG A 54 16.72 -7.16 9.17
C ARG A 54 16.04 -8.52 9.07
N HIS A 55 16.01 -9.09 7.86
CA HIS A 55 15.29 -10.32 7.58
C HIS A 55 16.17 -11.29 6.79
N GLU A 56 16.14 -12.55 7.20
CA GLU A 56 16.75 -13.66 6.48
C GLU A 56 15.69 -14.31 5.59
N PHE A 57 15.78 -14.08 4.28
CA PHE A 57 14.90 -14.73 3.30
C PHE A 57 15.54 -16.01 2.78
N ALA A 58 14.81 -17.13 2.86
CA ALA A 58 15.24 -18.40 2.31
C ALA A 58 14.97 -18.44 0.79
N MET A 59 15.98 -18.82 0.01
CA MET A 59 15.85 -18.89 -1.45
C MET A 59 15.55 -20.33 -1.91
N PRO A 60 14.71 -20.53 -2.96
CA PRO A 60 13.92 -19.50 -3.63
C PRO A 60 12.77 -18.97 -2.74
N GLN A 61 12.57 -17.66 -2.77
CA GLN A 61 11.53 -16.95 -2.01
C GLN A 61 10.35 -16.59 -2.92
N ILE A 62 9.12 -16.71 -2.42
CA ILE A 62 7.94 -16.07 -3.03
C ILE A 62 7.71 -14.73 -2.31
N LEU A 63 7.74 -13.62 -3.05
CA LEU A 63 7.50 -12.27 -2.49
C LEU A 63 6.00 -11.90 -2.53
N GLY A 64 5.69 -10.63 -2.24
CA GLY A 64 4.36 -10.04 -2.32
C GLY A 64 3.77 -9.76 -0.94
N MET A 65 3.61 -8.48 -0.61
CA MET A 65 3.03 -8.05 0.66
C MET A 65 1.50 -8.07 0.69
N ASP A 66 0.85 -7.83 -0.44
CA ASP A 66 -0.60 -7.68 -0.51
C ASP A 66 -1.26 -8.98 -0.97
N LEU A 67 -2.35 -9.37 -0.32
CA LEU A 67 -3.17 -10.50 -0.72
C LEU A 67 -4.66 -10.17 -0.60
N SER A 68 -5.43 -10.62 -1.58
CA SER A 68 -6.85 -10.92 -1.42
C SER A 68 -7.17 -12.32 -1.95
N GLY A 69 -8.13 -12.99 -1.33
CA GLY A 69 -8.47 -14.35 -1.75
C GLY A 69 -9.53 -15.02 -0.90
N THR A 70 -9.69 -16.32 -1.12
CA THR A 70 -10.67 -17.15 -0.41
C THR A 70 -9.96 -18.19 0.43
N VAL A 71 -10.36 -18.34 1.69
CA VAL A 71 -9.88 -19.43 2.55
C VAL A 71 -10.36 -20.76 1.99
N VAL A 72 -9.42 -21.69 1.73
CA VAL A 72 -9.72 -23.01 1.15
C VAL A 72 -9.34 -24.18 2.05
N GLU A 73 -8.54 -23.94 3.09
CA GLU A 73 -8.10 -24.96 4.04
C GLU A 73 -7.73 -24.31 5.38
N LEU A 74 -8.00 -25.00 6.49
CA LEU A 74 -7.64 -24.54 7.83
C LEU A 74 -6.47 -25.38 8.35
N GLY A 75 -5.48 -24.72 8.94
CA GLY A 75 -4.43 -25.39 9.69
C GLY A 75 -4.91 -25.88 11.04
N PRO A 76 -4.12 -26.72 11.74
CA PRO A 76 -4.46 -27.24 13.04
C PRO A 76 -4.81 -26.14 14.06
N GLY A 77 -5.89 -26.35 14.81
CA GLY A 77 -6.31 -25.45 15.90
C GLY A 77 -6.99 -24.14 15.46
N VAL A 78 -7.18 -23.92 14.16
CA VAL A 78 -7.90 -22.75 13.64
C VAL A 78 -9.41 -23.00 13.67
N ASN A 79 -10.14 -22.12 14.37
CA ASN A 79 -11.60 -22.17 14.47
C ASN A 79 -12.31 -21.00 13.76
N ALA A 80 -11.56 -19.95 13.41
CA ALA A 80 -11.99 -18.82 12.61
C ALA A 80 -10.76 -18.21 11.91
N PRO A 81 -10.84 -17.78 10.64
CA PRO A 81 -11.99 -17.84 9.73
C PRO A 81 -12.37 -19.27 9.29
N THR A 82 -13.40 -19.40 8.46
CA THR A 82 -13.90 -20.67 7.88
C THR A 82 -13.57 -20.80 6.40
N VAL A 83 -13.62 -22.03 5.87
CA VAL A 83 -13.47 -22.28 4.43
C VAL A 83 -14.60 -21.58 3.66
N GLY A 84 -14.23 -20.80 2.64
CA GLY A 84 -15.15 -19.97 1.85
C GLY A 84 -15.08 -18.48 2.19
N ASP A 85 -14.50 -18.10 3.33
CA ASP A 85 -14.38 -16.70 3.72
C ASP A 85 -13.46 -15.94 2.76
N GLN A 86 -13.90 -14.74 2.36
CA GLN A 86 -13.13 -13.83 1.52
C GLN A 86 -12.34 -12.86 2.40
N VAL A 87 -11.04 -12.79 2.17
CA VAL A 87 -10.09 -12.13 3.06
C VAL A 87 -9.12 -11.23 2.31
N ILE A 88 -8.60 -10.23 3.00
CA ILE A 88 -7.43 -9.43 2.62
C ILE A 88 -6.36 -9.50 3.70
N SER A 89 -5.10 -9.33 3.30
CA SER A 89 -3.96 -9.41 4.23
C SER A 89 -2.79 -8.54 3.81
N PHE A 90 -2.14 -7.93 4.80
CA PHE A 90 -0.74 -7.52 4.70
C PHE A 90 0.13 -8.67 5.24
N LEU A 91 0.82 -9.35 4.33
CA LEU A 91 1.57 -10.57 4.61
C LEU A 91 2.91 -10.27 5.29
N PRO A 92 3.25 -11.01 6.37
CA PRO A 92 4.47 -10.76 7.13
C PRO A 92 5.72 -11.30 6.40
N TRP A 93 6.82 -10.55 6.49
CA TRP A 93 8.15 -11.05 6.13
C TRP A 93 8.81 -11.79 7.31
N PRO A 94 9.72 -12.74 7.04
CA PRO A 94 10.19 -13.20 5.73
C PRO A 94 9.40 -14.38 5.13
N ALA A 95 8.16 -14.63 5.56
CA ALA A 95 7.36 -15.74 5.02
C ALA A 95 7.05 -15.56 3.52
N ASN A 96 6.69 -16.66 2.85
CA ASN A 96 6.25 -16.62 1.44
C ASN A 96 5.01 -15.73 1.29
N GLY A 97 5.06 -14.86 0.28
CA GLY A 97 4.08 -13.81 0.05
C GLY A 97 3.00 -14.11 -1.00
N GLY A 98 2.35 -13.04 -1.45
CA GLY A 98 1.18 -13.04 -2.33
C GLY A 98 1.44 -13.37 -3.80
N TYR A 99 2.69 -13.54 -4.23
CA TYR A 99 3.02 -13.79 -5.64
C TYR A 99 2.92 -15.28 -6.02
N GLY A 100 1.77 -15.90 -5.72
CA GLY A 100 1.42 -17.27 -6.11
C GLY A 100 -0.07 -17.55 -6.03
N GLU A 101 -0.52 -18.66 -6.61
CA GLU A 101 -1.95 -19.05 -6.61
C GLU A 101 -2.50 -19.37 -5.21
N TYR A 102 -1.62 -19.80 -4.29
CA TYR A 102 -1.99 -20.13 -2.91
C TYR A 102 -0.95 -19.60 -1.92
N VAL A 103 -1.41 -19.14 -0.77
CA VAL A 103 -0.57 -18.59 0.31
C VAL A 103 -1.04 -19.15 1.65
N ALA A 104 -0.10 -19.63 2.48
CA ALA A 104 -0.40 -19.95 3.88
C ALA A 104 -0.28 -18.67 4.70
N VAL A 105 -1.35 -18.27 5.37
CA VAL A 105 -1.46 -16.96 6.05
C VAL A 105 -1.79 -17.17 7.52
N PRO A 106 -1.06 -16.53 8.46
CA PRO A 106 -1.43 -16.51 9.86
C PRO A 106 -2.81 -15.85 10.05
N VAL A 107 -3.66 -16.42 10.90
CA VAL A 107 -5.02 -15.89 11.13
C VAL A 107 -5.01 -14.47 11.69
N GLU A 108 -3.97 -14.12 12.45
CA GLU A 108 -3.72 -12.79 13.00
C GLU A 108 -3.30 -11.73 11.95
N ALA A 109 -3.16 -12.13 10.69
CA ALA A 109 -2.91 -11.22 9.57
C ALA A 109 -4.11 -11.08 8.63
N LEU A 110 -5.26 -11.72 8.93
CA LEU A 110 -6.42 -11.74 8.06
C LEU A 110 -7.51 -10.77 8.50
N ALA A 111 -7.95 -9.94 7.57
CA ALA A 111 -9.16 -9.12 7.69
C ALA A 111 -10.20 -9.57 6.65
N PRO A 112 -11.50 -9.38 6.91
CA PRO A 112 -12.53 -9.61 5.90
C PRO A 112 -12.31 -8.70 4.68
N ALA A 113 -12.51 -9.26 3.49
CA ALA A 113 -12.49 -8.48 2.26
C ALA A 113 -13.79 -7.66 2.11
N PRO A 114 -13.73 -6.48 1.43
CA PRO A 114 -14.94 -5.79 0.99
C PRO A 114 -15.74 -6.65 0.00
N VAL A 115 -17.07 -6.54 0.05
CA VAL A 115 -17.99 -7.32 -0.79
C VAL A 115 -18.54 -6.53 -2.00
N SER A 116 -18.35 -5.21 -2.01
CA SER A 116 -18.85 -4.30 -3.05
C SER A 116 -17.99 -4.22 -4.32
N ILE A 117 -16.78 -4.78 -4.29
CA ILE A 117 -15.82 -4.74 -5.39
C ILE A 117 -15.34 -6.16 -5.74
N PRO A 118 -14.77 -6.38 -6.95
CA PRO A 118 -14.15 -7.67 -7.27
C PRO A 118 -13.10 -8.06 -6.23
N LEU A 119 -13.10 -9.31 -5.77
CA LEU A 119 -12.18 -9.75 -4.72
C LEU A 119 -10.70 -9.50 -5.07
N ALA A 120 -10.31 -9.69 -6.33
CA ALA A 120 -8.96 -9.40 -6.81
C ALA A 120 -8.57 -7.92 -6.58
N ASP A 121 -9.52 -7.00 -6.77
CA ASP A 121 -9.29 -5.56 -6.61
C ASP A 121 -9.06 -5.20 -5.13
N ALA A 122 -9.57 -5.99 -4.18
CA ALA A 122 -9.34 -5.78 -2.76
C ALA A 122 -7.85 -5.92 -2.36
N ALA A 123 -7.03 -6.61 -3.16
CA ALA A 123 -5.57 -6.69 -2.95
C ALA A 123 -4.87 -5.33 -3.11
N ALA A 124 -5.55 -4.30 -3.63
CA ALA A 124 -5.03 -2.94 -3.68
C ALA A 124 -4.97 -2.25 -2.31
N LEU A 125 -5.66 -2.79 -1.30
CA LEU A 125 -5.88 -2.14 -0.01
C LEU A 125 -4.79 -2.34 1.05
N PRO A 126 -4.16 -3.52 1.25
CA PRO A 126 -3.48 -3.77 2.52
C PRO A 126 -2.32 -2.82 2.82
N VAL A 127 -1.23 -2.85 2.04
CA VAL A 127 -0.08 -1.96 2.26
C VAL A 127 -0.47 -0.50 2.06
N ALA A 128 -1.14 -0.18 0.95
CA ALA A 128 -1.44 1.21 0.61
C ALA A 128 -2.41 1.87 1.61
N GLY A 129 -3.44 1.13 2.01
CA GLY A 129 -4.47 1.55 2.95
C GLY A 129 -3.96 1.63 4.37
N LEU A 130 -3.26 0.62 4.89
CA LEU A 130 -2.68 0.69 6.23
C LEU A 130 -1.66 1.84 6.34
N THR A 131 -0.85 2.06 5.31
CA THR A 131 0.10 3.18 5.29
C THR A 131 -0.63 4.52 5.30
N ALA A 132 -1.67 4.69 4.47
CA ALA A 132 -2.47 5.91 4.46
C ALA A 132 -3.19 6.12 5.81
N TRP A 133 -3.75 5.06 6.38
CA TRP A 133 -4.46 5.11 7.66
C TRP A 133 -3.54 5.58 8.78
N GLN A 134 -2.40 4.91 8.95
CA GLN A 134 -1.45 5.21 10.02
C GLN A 134 -0.86 6.61 9.84
N ALA A 135 -0.57 7.03 8.60
CA ALA A 135 -0.12 8.39 8.33
C ALA A 135 -1.16 9.45 8.76
N ILE A 136 -2.42 9.29 8.33
CA ILE A 136 -3.48 10.29 8.57
C ILE A 136 -3.94 10.29 10.03
N HIS A 137 -4.28 9.11 10.57
CA HIS A 137 -4.97 8.99 11.85
C HIS A 137 -4.03 8.82 13.05
N GLU A 138 -2.85 8.21 12.88
CA GLU A 138 -1.94 7.94 14.02
C GLU A 138 -0.78 8.93 14.09
N GLN A 139 -0.12 9.18 12.95
CA GLN A 139 1.10 9.99 12.88
C GLN A 139 0.77 11.49 12.82
N LEU A 140 -0.07 11.89 11.86
CA LEU A 140 -0.54 13.27 11.74
C LEU A 140 -1.64 13.60 12.75
N ARG A 141 -2.41 12.58 13.18
CA ARG A 141 -3.60 12.73 14.04
C ARG A 141 -4.52 13.82 13.50
N LEU A 142 -4.78 13.76 12.20
CA LEU A 142 -5.48 14.80 11.47
C LEU A 142 -6.88 15.00 12.05
N ALA A 143 -7.18 16.23 12.44
CA ALA A 143 -8.45 16.63 13.02
C ALA A 143 -9.37 17.29 11.99
N PRO A 144 -10.71 17.21 12.16
CA PRO A 144 -11.66 17.93 11.32
C PRO A 144 -11.35 19.43 11.26
N GLY A 145 -11.49 20.02 10.07
CA GLY A 145 -11.22 21.43 9.81
C GLY A 145 -9.74 21.78 9.57
N GLN A 146 -8.80 20.86 9.82
CA GLN A 146 -7.40 21.07 9.43
C GLN A 146 -7.21 21.00 7.92
N ARG A 147 -6.15 21.65 7.44
CA ARG A 147 -5.70 21.61 6.04
C ARG A 147 -4.48 20.71 5.93
N ILE A 148 -4.55 19.72 5.04
CA ILE A 148 -3.44 18.80 4.76
C ILE A 148 -3.01 18.91 3.30
N LEU A 149 -1.70 18.84 3.05
CA LEU A 149 -1.14 18.61 1.73
C LEU A 149 -0.67 17.16 1.59
N VAL A 150 -1.12 16.48 0.53
CA VAL A 150 -0.68 15.13 0.15
C VAL A 150 0.20 15.23 -1.09
N ASN A 151 1.51 15.10 -0.91
CA ASN A 151 2.47 15.03 -2.01
C ASN A 151 2.56 13.59 -2.53
N GLY A 152 2.35 13.38 -3.83
CA GLY A 152 2.27 12.04 -4.41
C GLY A 152 0.85 11.48 -4.44
N ALA A 153 -0.17 12.34 -4.51
CA ALA A 153 -1.59 11.96 -4.49
C ALA A 153 -2.04 11.07 -5.67
N GLY A 154 -1.23 10.94 -6.71
CA GLY A 154 -1.48 10.01 -7.83
C GLY A 154 -1.02 8.57 -7.59
N GLY A 155 -0.28 8.30 -6.50
CA GLY A 155 0.17 6.96 -6.14
C GLY A 155 -0.86 6.20 -5.30
N GLY A 156 -0.61 4.90 -5.06
CA GLY A 156 -1.50 4.03 -4.28
C GLY A 156 -1.79 4.56 -2.87
N VAL A 157 -0.74 4.92 -2.11
CA VAL A 157 -0.90 5.48 -0.75
C VAL A 157 -1.53 6.87 -0.81
N GLY A 158 -0.98 7.77 -1.65
CA GLY A 158 -1.43 9.15 -1.71
C GLY A 158 -2.92 9.29 -2.04
N ARG A 159 -3.43 8.46 -2.96
CA ARG A 159 -4.85 8.48 -3.34
C ARG A 159 -5.77 8.04 -2.20
N LEU A 160 -5.38 7.02 -1.43
CA LEU A 160 -6.14 6.61 -0.24
C LEU A 160 -6.03 7.66 0.86
N ALA A 161 -4.86 8.26 1.05
CA ALA A 161 -4.66 9.31 2.05
C ALA A 161 -5.51 10.57 1.78
N VAL A 162 -5.69 10.96 0.51
CA VAL A 162 -6.65 12.02 0.14
C VAL A 162 -8.05 11.66 0.65
N GLN A 163 -8.54 10.46 0.31
CA GLN A 163 -9.89 10.02 0.71
C GLN A 163 -10.03 9.93 2.23
N PHE A 164 -9.03 9.39 2.94
CA PHE A 164 -9.07 9.24 4.40
C PHE A 164 -9.04 10.60 5.11
N ALA A 165 -8.27 11.55 4.59
CA ALA A 165 -8.30 12.92 5.08
C ALA A 165 -9.67 13.59 4.86
N LYS A 166 -10.34 13.30 3.74
CA LYS A 166 -11.74 13.76 3.53
C LYS A 166 -12.72 13.12 4.50
N VAL A 167 -12.59 11.81 4.76
CA VAL A 167 -13.39 11.13 5.80
C VAL A 167 -13.14 11.75 7.19
N ALA A 168 -11.90 12.18 7.48
CA ALA A 168 -11.55 12.90 8.70
C ALA A 168 -12.06 14.35 8.76
N GLY A 169 -12.74 14.85 7.73
CA GLY A 169 -13.28 16.22 7.70
C GLY A 169 -12.24 17.30 7.43
N ALA A 170 -11.10 16.95 6.81
CA ALA A 170 -10.05 17.90 6.46
C ALA A 170 -10.28 18.58 5.10
N THR A 171 -9.62 19.73 4.93
CA THR A 171 -9.39 20.34 3.61
C THR A 171 -8.11 19.76 3.01
N VAL A 172 -8.17 19.23 1.79
CA VAL A 172 -7.10 18.44 1.19
C VAL A 172 -6.55 19.13 -0.05
N VAL A 173 -5.25 19.42 -0.02
CA VAL A 173 -4.44 19.84 -1.16
C VAL A 173 -3.70 18.62 -1.70
N ALA A 174 -3.96 18.23 -2.94
CA ALA A 174 -3.30 17.12 -3.59
C ALA A 174 -2.24 17.61 -4.57
N VAL A 175 -1.01 17.13 -4.45
CA VAL A 175 0.04 17.34 -5.46
C VAL A 175 0.25 16.04 -6.21
N ALA A 176 0.03 16.08 -7.52
CA ALA A 176 0.06 14.90 -8.39
C ALA A 176 0.66 15.23 -9.76
N GLY A 177 0.98 14.19 -10.53
CA GLY A 177 1.39 14.36 -11.92
C GLY A 177 0.20 14.67 -12.83
N PRO A 178 0.43 15.17 -14.05
CA PRO A 178 -0.63 15.63 -14.96
C PRO A 178 -1.69 14.55 -15.23
N ARG A 179 -1.26 13.28 -15.31
CA ARG A 179 -2.15 12.12 -15.54
C ARG A 179 -3.04 11.75 -14.36
N SER A 180 -2.75 12.27 -13.17
CA SER A 180 -3.45 11.94 -11.93
C SER A 180 -4.29 13.09 -11.37
N VAL A 181 -4.30 14.25 -12.03
CA VAL A 181 -5.07 15.43 -11.59
C VAL A 181 -6.57 15.11 -11.50
N ALA A 182 -7.14 14.55 -12.57
CA ALA A 182 -8.57 14.19 -12.60
C ALA A 182 -8.91 13.15 -11.51
N THR A 183 -8.04 12.16 -11.30
CA THR A 183 -8.25 11.13 -10.28
C THR A 183 -8.09 11.66 -8.85
N ALA A 184 -7.24 12.67 -8.64
CA ALA A 184 -7.09 13.32 -7.34
C ALA A 184 -8.33 14.16 -6.99
N HIS A 185 -8.91 14.87 -7.98
CA HIS A 185 -10.21 15.53 -7.80
C HIS A 185 -11.32 14.52 -7.50
N ALA A 186 -11.39 13.41 -8.26
CA ALA A 186 -12.38 12.36 -8.02
C ALA A 186 -12.21 11.66 -6.66
N ALA A 187 -11.00 11.68 -6.08
CA ALA A 187 -10.72 11.20 -4.73
C ALA A 187 -11.17 12.19 -3.63
N GLY A 188 -11.67 13.38 -4.00
CA GLY A 188 -12.24 14.36 -3.08
C GLY A 188 -11.29 15.49 -2.68
N ALA A 189 -10.13 15.64 -3.32
CA ALA A 189 -9.24 16.77 -3.05
C ALA A 189 -9.92 18.11 -3.37
N ASP A 190 -9.81 19.07 -2.45
CA ASP A 190 -10.39 20.42 -2.59
C ASP A 190 -9.54 21.29 -3.53
N GLU A 191 -8.23 21.06 -3.53
CA GLU A 191 -7.27 21.71 -4.42
C GLU A 191 -6.31 20.68 -5.00
N VAL A 192 -6.02 20.77 -6.30
CA VAL A 192 -5.12 19.84 -7.00
C VAL A 192 -4.08 20.60 -7.80
N HIS A 193 -2.81 20.25 -7.59
CA HIS A 193 -1.68 20.82 -8.31
C HIS A 193 -0.95 19.78 -9.14
N ASP A 194 -0.76 20.11 -10.40
CA ASP A 194 0.19 19.44 -11.29
C ASP A 194 1.62 19.88 -10.94
N TYR A 195 2.43 18.96 -10.41
CA TYR A 195 3.81 19.29 -10.01
C TYR A 195 4.71 19.70 -11.18
N SER A 196 4.31 19.42 -12.43
CA SER A 196 5.08 19.81 -13.63
C SER A 196 4.98 21.30 -13.96
N ARG A 197 4.14 22.03 -13.24
CA ARG A 197 3.92 23.48 -13.41
C ARG A 197 4.21 24.23 -12.11
N PRO A 198 4.51 25.52 -12.15
CA PRO A 198 4.49 26.35 -10.95
C PRO A 198 3.11 26.30 -10.28
N TRP A 199 3.09 26.15 -8.96
CA TRP A 199 1.88 26.15 -8.15
C TRP A 199 2.12 26.85 -6.82
N HIS A 200 1.07 27.28 -6.15
CA HIS A 200 1.08 27.85 -4.81
C HIS A 200 -0.20 27.42 -4.10
N THR A 201 -0.15 27.38 -2.77
CA THR A 201 -1.29 27.05 -1.89
C THR A 201 -1.15 27.88 -0.63
N GLU A 202 -2.27 28.12 0.03
CA GLU A 202 -2.28 28.58 1.42
C GLU A 202 -1.54 27.59 2.35
N PRO A 203 -0.94 28.09 3.45
CA PRO A 203 -0.26 27.25 4.44
C PRO A 203 -1.14 26.14 5.01
N VAL A 204 -0.52 24.99 5.29
CA VAL A 204 -1.19 23.77 5.75
C VAL A 204 -0.81 23.40 7.18
N ASP A 205 -1.68 22.69 7.88
CA ASP A 205 -1.43 22.18 9.23
C ASP A 205 -0.59 20.90 9.20
N ALA A 206 -0.73 20.11 8.13
CA ALA A 206 -0.09 18.81 7.98
C ALA A 206 0.38 18.55 6.53
N VAL A 207 1.45 17.76 6.37
CA VAL A 207 1.90 17.22 5.09
C VAL A 207 2.08 15.71 5.19
N LEU A 208 1.56 14.98 4.20
CA LEU A 208 2.00 13.62 3.88
C LEU A 208 2.90 13.64 2.65
N GLN A 209 4.17 13.24 2.81
CA GLN A 209 5.12 13.06 1.73
C GLN A 209 5.14 11.60 1.26
N ALA A 210 4.34 11.28 0.25
CA ALA A 210 4.26 9.98 -0.41
C ALA A 210 5.02 9.90 -1.75
N ALA A 211 5.58 11.02 -2.22
CA ALA A 211 6.52 11.09 -3.33
C ALA A 211 7.81 11.78 -2.89
N GLY A 212 8.94 11.37 -3.47
CA GLY A 212 10.26 11.93 -3.16
C GLY A 212 10.47 13.32 -3.76
N GLY A 213 11.43 14.06 -3.20
CA GLY A 213 11.84 15.38 -3.68
C GLY A 213 10.98 16.53 -3.18
N GLY A 214 11.53 17.75 -3.24
CA GLY A 214 10.81 18.98 -2.89
C GLY A 214 10.51 19.18 -1.40
N SER A 215 11.12 18.39 -0.50
CA SER A 215 10.84 18.42 0.94
C SER A 215 11.01 19.81 1.57
N ASP A 216 12.05 20.57 1.20
CA ASP A 216 12.25 21.93 1.72
C ASP A 216 11.07 22.86 1.41
N ARG A 217 10.52 22.72 0.19
CA ARG A 217 9.33 23.45 -0.23
C ARG A 217 8.10 22.99 0.55
N LEU A 218 7.94 21.69 0.77
CA LEU A 218 6.81 21.16 1.53
C LEU A 218 6.84 21.65 2.98
N VAL A 219 8.01 21.58 3.63
CA VAL A 219 8.20 22.10 4.99
C VAL A 219 7.94 23.60 5.04
N ALA A 220 8.27 24.35 3.98
CA ALA A 220 8.02 25.78 3.91
C ALA A 220 6.52 26.18 3.92
N LEU A 221 5.63 25.25 3.53
CA LEU A 221 4.19 25.46 3.49
C LEU A 221 3.49 25.13 4.82
N ILE A 222 4.21 24.53 5.78
CA ILE A 222 3.62 24.09 7.05
C ILE A 222 3.57 25.26 8.03
N LYS A 223 2.40 25.46 8.65
CA LYS A 223 2.22 26.45 9.72
C LYS A 223 3.11 26.12 10.93
N PRO A 224 3.53 27.12 11.74
CA PRO A 224 4.18 26.85 13.03
C PRO A 224 3.35 25.90 13.89
N GLY A 225 4.00 24.90 14.48
CA GLY A 225 3.38 23.81 15.26
C GLY A 225 2.78 22.69 14.41
N GLY A 226 2.82 22.77 13.08
CA GLY A 226 2.34 21.74 12.17
C GLY A 226 3.29 20.55 12.02
N SER A 227 2.93 19.60 11.16
CA SER A 227 3.67 18.34 11.02
C SER A 227 3.84 17.85 9.59
N ILE A 228 4.91 17.09 9.35
CA ILE A 228 5.14 16.33 8.13
C ILE A 228 5.43 14.87 8.47
N VAL A 229 4.72 13.97 7.81
CA VAL A 229 4.99 12.53 7.81
C VAL A 229 5.49 12.14 6.44
N SER A 230 6.66 11.51 6.38
CA SER A 230 7.23 10.99 5.14
C SER A 230 7.28 9.47 5.15
N ILE A 231 6.83 8.87 4.06
CA ILE A 231 6.92 7.42 3.80
C ILE A 231 7.99 7.10 2.74
N THR A 232 8.82 8.08 2.39
CA THR A 232 9.84 7.97 1.34
C THR A 232 11.25 8.03 1.91
N ALA A 233 11.55 9.07 2.68
CA ALA A 233 12.81 9.30 3.37
C ALA A 233 12.62 10.30 4.51
N PRO A 234 13.50 10.30 5.54
CA PRO A 234 13.49 11.32 6.57
C PRO A 234 13.54 12.75 6.00
N VAL A 235 12.76 13.67 6.58
CA VAL A 235 12.68 15.07 6.12
C VAL A 235 13.29 16.02 7.16
N PRO A 236 14.36 16.75 6.84
CA PRO A 236 14.91 17.77 7.74
C PRO A 236 14.00 19.01 7.78
N VAL A 237 13.78 19.56 8.97
CA VAL A 237 12.94 20.77 9.18
C VAL A 237 13.76 22.05 9.39
N ASN A 238 15.09 21.95 9.47
CA ASN A 238 16.04 23.06 9.45
C ASN A 238 15.70 24.21 10.43
N GLY A 239 15.36 23.88 11.67
CA GLY A 239 15.08 24.84 12.73
C GLY A 239 13.69 25.50 12.69
N ARG A 240 12.81 25.06 11.79
CA ARG A 240 11.39 25.47 11.80
C ARG A 240 10.63 24.78 12.92
N ASP A 241 9.60 25.46 13.42
CA ASP A 241 8.62 24.91 14.37
C ASP A 241 7.67 23.95 13.65
N VAL A 242 8.19 22.79 13.22
CA VAL A 242 7.49 21.74 12.49
C VAL A 242 7.97 20.38 13.00
N THR A 243 7.03 19.49 13.29
CA THR A 243 7.36 18.09 13.63
C THR A 243 7.54 17.26 12.37
N SER A 244 8.66 16.53 12.26
CA SER A 244 8.92 15.61 11.16
C SER A 244 9.02 14.18 11.67
N SER A 245 8.34 13.24 11.00
CA SER A 245 8.44 11.82 11.32
C SER A 245 8.40 10.92 10.09
N THR A 246 8.91 9.71 10.30
CA THR A 246 8.75 8.53 9.43
C THR A 246 8.23 7.40 10.31
N PHE A 247 7.55 6.42 9.73
CA PHE A 247 7.09 5.26 10.48
C PHE A 247 7.24 3.98 9.65
N GLU A 248 7.33 2.86 10.35
CA GLU A 248 7.27 1.54 9.75
C GLU A 248 5.83 1.04 9.78
N LEU A 249 5.37 0.49 8.66
CA LEU A 249 4.03 -0.04 8.53
C LEU A 249 3.80 -1.20 9.50
N ARG A 250 2.73 -1.13 10.28
CA ARG A 250 2.27 -2.22 11.15
C ARG A 250 1.07 -2.93 10.53
N SER A 251 1.01 -4.27 10.65
CA SER A 251 -0.22 -5.02 10.37
C SER A 251 -1.29 -4.72 11.43
N ASP A 252 -2.52 -4.45 10.99
CA ASP A 252 -3.63 -4.14 11.87
C ASP A 252 -4.96 -4.57 11.24
N ILE A 253 -5.54 -5.65 11.78
CA ILE A 253 -6.81 -6.21 11.27
C ILE A 253 -7.96 -5.22 11.44
N GLY A 254 -7.98 -4.47 12.54
CA GLY A 254 -9.05 -3.50 12.82
C GLY A 254 -9.07 -2.38 11.78
N GLN A 255 -7.88 -1.87 11.44
CA GLN A 255 -7.73 -0.87 10.38
C GLN A 255 -8.15 -1.42 9.02
N LEU A 256 -7.69 -2.62 8.65
CA LEU A 256 -8.08 -3.24 7.37
C LEU A 256 -9.58 -3.51 7.26
N THR A 257 -10.19 -3.95 8.36
CA THR A 257 -11.65 -4.18 8.43
C THR A 257 -12.42 -2.89 8.21
N GLU A 258 -11.98 -1.79 8.83
CA GLU A 258 -12.64 -0.49 8.67
C GLU A 258 -12.43 0.10 7.27
N ILE A 259 -11.23 -0.08 6.69
CA ILE A 259 -10.96 0.29 5.29
C ILE A 259 -11.88 -0.49 4.34
N ALA A 260 -12.03 -1.81 4.53
CA ALA A 260 -12.95 -2.62 3.74
C ALA A 260 -14.40 -2.11 3.87
N ARG A 261 -14.83 -1.75 5.08
CA ARG A 261 -16.14 -1.15 5.33
C ARG A 261 -16.31 0.18 4.58
N TRP A 262 -15.30 1.04 4.56
CA TRP A 262 -15.35 2.30 3.79
C TRP A 262 -15.44 2.08 2.28
N VAL A 263 -14.86 1.00 1.77
CA VAL A 263 -15.05 0.60 0.37
C VAL A 263 -16.49 0.17 0.13
N ASP A 264 -17.06 -0.66 1.03
CA ASP A 264 -18.44 -1.15 0.91
C ASP A 264 -19.51 -0.06 1.02
N THR A 265 -19.26 0.99 1.79
CA THR A 265 -20.16 2.15 1.85
C THR A 265 -19.93 3.15 0.72
N GLY A 266 -18.92 2.96 -0.12
CA GLY A 266 -18.53 3.89 -1.18
C GLY A 266 -17.82 5.16 -0.68
N ALA A 267 -17.46 5.24 0.60
CA ALA A 267 -16.70 6.35 1.15
C ALA A 267 -15.25 6.39 0.62
N VAL A 268 -14.73 5.22 0.21
CA VAL A 268 -13.36 5.05 -0.33
C VAL A 268 -13.41 4.17 -1.57
N THR A 269 -12.53 4.46 -2.52
CA THR A 269 -12.28 3.65 -3.72
C THR A 269 -10.80 3.24 -3.80
N THR A 270 -10.50 2.07 -4.38
CA THR A 270 -9.14 1.51 -4.49
C THR A 270 -8.25 2.25 -5.49
N GLY A 271 -8.79 2.66 -6.64
CA GLY A 271 -8.05 3.42 -7.65
C GLY A 271 -7.03 2.62 -8.44
N ILE A 272 -7.40 1.39 -8.78
CA ILE A 272 -6.58 0.48 -9.58
C ILE A 272 -6.42 1.03 -11.00
N THR A 273 -5.17 1.16 -11.43
CA THR A 273 -4.81 1.67 -12.76
C THR A 273 -4.62 0.55 -13.77
N GLU A 274 -4.24 -0.64 -13.31
CA GLU A 274 -3.93 -1.76 -14.20
C GLU A 274 -4.20 -3.09 -13.50
N ARG A 275 -4.70 -4.05 -14.28
CA ARG A 275 -4.93 -5.44 -13.87
C ARG A 275 -4.17 -6.33 -14.84
N LEU A 276 -3.22 -7.11 -14.33
CA LEU A 276 -2.33 -7.94 -15.14
C LEU A 276 -2.33 -9.39 -14.63
N PRO A 277 -2.00 -10.38 -15.48
CA PRO A 277 -1.70 -11.71 -14.97
C PRO A 277 -0.40 -11.69 -14.15
N LEU A 278 -0.28 -12.59 -13.18
CA LEU A 278 0.87 -12.68 -12.28
C LEU A 278 2.20 -12.87 -13.03
N SER A 279 2.16 -13.50 -14.20
CA SER A 279 3.31 -13.67 -15.09
C SER A 279 3.95 -12.35 -15.55
N GLU A 280 3.22 -11.22 -15.52
CA GLU A 280 3.73 -9.90 -15.89
C GLU A 280 4.45 -9.17 -14.75
N LEU A 281 4.52 -9.75 -13.54
CA LEU A 281 5.17 -9.12 -12.40
C LEU A 281 6.62 -8.65 -12.69
N PRO A 282 7.48 -9.42 -13.39
CA PRO A 282 8.81 -8.93 -13.76
C PRO A 282 8.77 -7.65 -14.62
N ALA A 283 7.77 -7.51 -15.50
CA ALA A 283 7.58 -6.30 -16.30
C ALA A 283 7.10 -5.11 -15.46
N VAL A 284 6.21 -5.34 -14.49
CA VAL A 284 5.78 -4.33 -13.51
C VAL A 284 6.98 -3.80 -12.72
N HIS A 285 7.85 -4.69 -12.24
CA HIS A 285 9.09 -4.32 -11.55
C HIS A 285 10.07 -3.53 -12.44
N ARG A 286 10.17 -3.84 -13.76
CA ARG A 286 10.98 -3.06 -14.71
C ARG A 286 10.42 -1.64 -14.89
N ARG A 287 9.10 -1.51 -15.09
CA ARG A 287 8.42 -0.20 -15.21
C ARG A 287 8.55 0.63 -13.95
N HIS A 288 8.54 0.02 -12.77
CA HIS A 288 8.82 0.75 -11.54
C HIS A 288 10.25 1.32 -11.54
N ALA A 289 11.25 0.53 -11.94
CA ALA A 289 12.65 0.96 -11.96
C ALA A 289 12.91 2.14 -12.90
N THR A 290 12.11 2.30 -13.97
CA THR A 290 12.21 3.43 -14.91
C THR A 290 11.29 4.61 -14.55
N GLY A 291 10.43 4.48 -13.53
CA GLY A 291 9.45 5.50 -13.15
C GLY A 291 8.18 5.52 -14.02
N ASP A 292 8.00 4.52 -14.89
CA ASP A 292 6.86 4.39 -15.82
C ASP A 292 5.65 3.66 -15.21
N LEU A 293 5.70 3.36 -13.92
CA LEU A 293 4.59 2.78 -13.18
C LEU A 293 3.74 3.88 -12.52
N HIS A 294 2.43 3.79 -12.67
CA HIS A 294 1.49 4.80 -12.17
C HIS A 294 0.33 4.16 -11.41
N GLY A 295 -0.09 4.80 -10.32
CA GLY A 295 -1.18 4.33 -9.48
C GLY A 295 -0.90 2.97 -8.83
N LYS A 296 -1.91 2.11 -8.79
CA LYS A 296 -1.87 0.80 -8.14
C LYS A 296 -2.14 -0.30 -9.16
N VAL A 297 -1.21 -1.26 -9.26
CA VAL A 297 -1.31 -2.40 -10.17
C VAL A 297 -1.69 -3.64 -9.37
N VAL A 298 -2.78 -4.28 -9.79
CA VAL A 298 -3.24 -5.57 -9.25
C VAL A 298 -2.81 -6.68 -10.20
N LEU A 299 -2.31 -7.78 -9.63
CA LEU A 299 -1.92 -8.97 -10.36
C LEU A 299 -2.81 -10.14 -9.96
N MET A 300 -3.22 -10.94 -10.94
CA MET A 300 -4.14 -12.07 -10.74
C MET A 300 -3.41 -13.37 -11.10
N PRO A 301 -3.59 -14.45 -10.32
CA PRO A 301 -2.92 -15.73 -10.58
C PRO A 301 -3.23 -16.33 -11.96
#